data_AF-A0A6J3ZY76-F1
#
_entry.id   AF-A0A6J3ZY76-F1
#
_cell.length_a   1.000
_cell.length_b   1.000
_cell.length_c   1.000
_cell.angle_alpha   90.00
_cell.angle_beta   90.00
_cell.angle_gamma   90.00
#
_symmetry.space_group_name_H-M   'P 1'
#
loop_
_entity.id
_entity.type
_entity.pdbx_description
1 polymer ?
#
loop_
_entity_poly.entity_id
_entity_poly.type
_entity_poly.pdbx_seq_one_letter_code
_entity_poly.pdbx_strand_id
1 'polypeptide(L)' 'FLRKLYHNKLHVSERSQRIVKQAMLTEANGDYIIRAKTGYSTRIEPKIGWWVGWVELDDNVWF' A
#
# COMPACT_ATOMS: atom_id res chain seq x y z
N PHE A 1 -6.14 -0.98 -8.14
CA PHE A 1 -5.02 -1.93 -7.94
C PHE A 1 -4.91 -2.37 -6.47
N LEU A 2 -4.73 -1.44 -5.53
CA LEU A 2 -4.49 -1.73 -4.09
C LEU A 2 -5.49 -2.70 -3.46
N ARG A 3 -6.80 -2.53 -3.71
CA ARG A 3 -7.84 -3.48 -3.27
C ARG A 3 -7.60 -4.92 -3.75
N LYS A 4 -7.12 -5.11 -5.00
CA LYS A 4 -6.79 -6.46 -5.52
C LYS A 4 -5.56 -7.03 -4.81
N LEU A 5 -4.52 -6.22 -4.60
CA LEU A 5 -3.31 -6.63 -3.87
C LEU A 5 -3.63 -7.00 -2.40
N TYR A 6 -4.45 -6.19 -1.73
CA TYR A 6 -4.90 -6.44 -0.37
C TYR A 6 -5.59 -7.80 -0.24
N HIS A 7 -6.59 -8.07 -1.10
CA HIS A 7 -7.35 -9.32 -1.12
C HIS A 7 -6.66 -10.49 -1.86
N ASN A 8 -5.37 -10.40 -2.20
CA ASN A 8 -4.61 -11.41 -2.96
C ASN A 8 -5.19 -11.76 -4.36
N LYS A 9 -5.96 -10.86 -4.99
CA LYS A 9 -6.67 -11.07 -6.27
C LYS A 9 -5.86 -10.65 -7.51
N LEU A 10 -4.53 -10.52 -7.40
CA LEU A 10 -3.68 -10.34 -8.58
C LEU A 10 -3.32 -11.68 -9.21
N HIS A 11 -3.12 -11.72 -10.53
CA HIS A 11 -2.73 -12.93 -11.27
C HIS A 11 -1.22 -13.25 -11.12
N VAL A 12 -0.72 -13.25 -9.88
CA VAL A 12 0.65 -13.60 -9.51
C VAL A 12 0.62 -14.38 -8.19
N SER A 13 1.71 -15.07 -7.83
CA SER A 13 1.73 -15.92 -6.64
C SER A 13 1.34 -15.14 -5.36
N GLU A 14 0.54 -15.76 -4.49
CA GLU A 14 0.21 -15.18 -3.18
C GLU A 14 1.47 -14.88 -2.35
N ARG A 15 2.51 -15.72 -2.50
CA ARG A 15 3.83 -15.49 -1.88
C ARG A 15 4.39 -14.13 -2.27
N SER A 16 4.39 -13.79 -3.56
CA SER A 16 4.88 -12.50 -4.06
C SER A 16 4.02 -11.36 -3.52
N GLN A 17 2.70 -11.50 -3.53
CA GLN A 17 1.77 -10.48 -3.01
C GLN A 17 2.01 -10.22 -1.51
N ARG A 18 2.23 -11.27 -0.71
CA ARG A 18 2.57 -11.15 0.71
C ARG A 18 3.90 -10.42 0.94
N ILE A 19 4.93 -10.77 0.17
CA ILE A 19 6.24 -10.09 0.26
C ILE A 19 6.09 -8.60 -0.06
N VAL A 20 5.33 -8.25 -1.09
CA VAL A 20 5.06 -6.84 -1.42
C VAL A 20 4.31 -6.13 -0.29
N LYS A 21 3.25 -6.73 0.24
CA LYS A 21 2.51 -6.15 1.39
C LYS A 21 3.41 -5.92 2.60
N GLN A 22 4.33 -6.84 2.87
CA GLN A 22 5.30 -6.70 3.95
C GLN A 22 6.29 -5.56 3.69
N ALA A 23 6.81 -5.44 2.47
CA ALA A 23 7.72 -4.36 2.09
C ALA A 23 7.06 -2.97 2.12
N MET A 24 5.73 -2.90 2.01
CA MET A 24 4.97 -1.64 2.10
C MET A 24 4.72 -1.18 3.55
N LEU A 25 5.03 -1.99 4.57
CA LEU A 25 4.81 -1.62 5.96
C LEU A 25 5.59 -0.33 6.30
N THR A 26 4.86 0.76 6.50
CA THR A 26 5.43 2.07 6.82
C THR A 26 5.34 2.34 8.31
N GLU A 27 4.23 1.94 8.93
CA GLU A 27 3.98 2.12 10.36
C GLU A 27 3.05 1.02 10.88
N ALA A 28 3.27 0.59 12.13
CA ALA A 28 2.34 -0.27 12.86
C ALA A 28 2.44 -0.01 14.37
N ASN A 29 1.29 0.08 15.02
CA ASN A 29 1.17 0.13 16.47
C ASN A 29 -0.08 -0.66 16.91
N GLY A 30 -0.53 -0.47 18.15
CA GLY A 30 -1.70 -1.17 18.69
C GLY A 30 -3.03 -0.77 18.07
N ASP A 31 -3.10 0.39 17.41
CA ASP A 31 -4.35 0.98 16.91
C ASP A 31 -4.48 0.87 15.39
N TYR A 32 -3.35 0.82 14.66
CA TYR A 32 -3.37 0.78 13.20
C TYR A 32 -2.11 0.19 12.56
N ILE A 33 -2.28 -0.20 11.29
CA ILE A 33 -1.19 -0.56 10.37
C ILE A 33 -1.31 0.28 9.11
N ILE A 34 -0.22 0.94 8.72
CA ILE A 34 -0.13 1.70 7.46
C ILE A 34 0.79 0.95 6.50
N ARG A 35 0.25 0.59 5.33
CA ARG A 35 1.03 0.04 4.21
C ARG A 35 0.95 0.98 3.03
N ALA A 36 2.04 1.67 2.72
CA ALA A 36 2.02 2.69 1.70
C ALA A 36 3.34 2.81 0.94
N LYS A 37 3.30 3.49 -0.20
CA LYS A 37 4.49 3.86 -0.96
C LYS A 37 4.40 5.29 -1.47
N THR A 38 5.53 5.99 -1.35
CA THR A 38 5.75 7.33 -1.90
C THR A 38 6.21 7.27 -3.36
N GLY A 39 5.84 8.29 -4.13
CA GLY A 39 6.35 8.59 -5.47
C GLY A 39 6.47 10.10 -5.68
N TYR A 40 7.41 10.51 -6.53
CA TYR A 40 7.62 11.90 -6.88
C TYR A 40 8.03 12.00 -8.34
N SER A 41 7.29 12.77 -9.13
CA SER A 41 7.60 12.94 -10.55
C SER A 41 8.69 13.98 -10.73
N THR A 42 9.71 13.66 -11.53
CA THR A 42 10.84 14.56 -11.82
C THR A 42 10.83 15.15 -13.22
N ARG A 43 9.92 14.70 -14.09
CA ARG A 43 9.92 15.01 -15.54
C ARG A 43 8.76 15.89 -16.01
N ILE A 44 7.81 16.20 -15.15
CA ILE A 44 6.61 16.98 -15.51
C ILE A 44 6.49 18.20 -14.61
N GLU A 45 5.88 19.26 -15.13
CA GLU A 45 5.52 20.46 -14.38
C GLU A 45 4.00 20.70 -14.46
N PRO A 46 3.32 20.91 -13.32
CA PRO A 46 3.89 20.89 -11.96
C PRO A 46 4.33 19.48 -11.55
N LYS A 47 5.36 19.38 -10.71
CA LYS A 47 5.77 18.11 -10.10
C LYS A 47 4.65 17.53 -9.25
N ILE A 48 4.40 16.24 -9.40
CA ILE A 48 3.37 15.51 -8.69
C ILE A 48 4.01 14.55 -7.68
N GLY A 49 3.62 14.70 -6.41
CA GLY A 49 3.90 13.76 -5.34
C GLY A 49 2.72 12.82 -5.12
N TRP A 50 3.00 11.57 -4.78
CA TRP A 50 2.00 10.58 -4.42
C TRP A 50 2.40 9.88 -3.13
N TRP A 51 1.41 9.61 -2.30
CA TRP A 51 1.51 8.68 -1.19
C TRP A 51 0.25 7.82 -1.24
N VAL A 52 0.42 6.54 -1.56
CA VAL A 52 -0.69 5.63 -1.88
C VAL A 52 -0.51 4.32 -1.12
N GLY A 53 -1.60 3.76 -0.63
CA GLY A 53 -1.55 2.63 0.28
C GLY A 53 -2.91 2.29 0.86
N TRP A 54 -2.92 1.71 2.05
CA TRP A 54 -4.13 1.58 2.85
C TRP A 54 -3.78 1.63 4.33
N VAL A 55 -4.79 1.94 5.14
CA VAL A 55 -4.75 1.90 6.60
C VAL A 55 -5.65 0.77 7.07
N GLU A 56 -5.10 -0.12 7.89
CA GLU A 56 -5.84 -1.18 8.57
C GLU A 56 -6.07 -0.72 10.01
N LEU A 57 -7.33 -0.64 10.41
CA LEU A 57 -7.81 -0.48 11.79
C LEU A 57 -8.43 -1.81 12.24
N ASP A 58 -8.73 -1.97 13.53
CA ASP A 58 -9.27 -3.22 14.10
C ASP A 58 -10.39 -3.86 13.24
N ASP A 59 -11.39 -3.08 12.86
CA ASP A 59 -12.58 -3.57 12.16
C ASP A 59 -12.73 -3.04 10.72
N ASN A 60 -11.76 -2.26 10.21
CA ASN A 60 -11.94 -1.58 8.93
C ASN A 60 -10.64 -1.33 8.15
N VAL A 61 -10.76 -1.24 6.83
CA VAL A 61 -9.64 -0.93 5.93
C VAL A 61 -9.99 0.23 5.00
N TRP A 62 -9.13 1.25 4.99
CA TRP A 62 -9.26 2.46 4.18
C TRP A 62 -8.22 2.45 3.06
N PHE A 63 -8.65 2.60 1.81
CA PHE A 63 -7.81 2.55 0.60
C PHE A 63 -7.63 3.91 -0.07
#